data_AF-A0A942KN13-F1
#
_entry.id   AF-A0A942KN13-F1
#
_cell.length_a   1.000
_cell.length_b   1.000
_cell.length_c   1.000
_cell.angle_alpha   90.00
_cell.angle_beta   90.00
_cell.angle_gamma   90.00
#
_symmetry.space_group_name_H-M   'P 1'
#
loop_
_entity.id
_entity.type
_entity.pdbx_description
1 polymer ?
#
loop_
_entity_poly.entity_id
_entity_poly.type
_entity_poly.pdbx_seq_one_letter_code
_entity_poly.pdbx_strand_id
1 'polypeptide(L)'
;MKSSINLKIYDQSDEIIAEFEEKRLRWGLVEDVVDLSEQLEGQSEREAYVAMGSFLQRVFPSLTHELLRQADVHDVKQCFNQIITLVQSIGDTSQKKED
;
A
#
# COMPACT_ATOMS: atom_id res chain seq x y z
N MET A 1 16.41 -4.15 7.96
CA MET A 1 15.89 -4.87 6.77
C MET A 1 15.33 -3.82 5.83
N LYS A 2 15.53 -3.93 4.50
CA LYS A 2 14.81 -3.06 3.55
C LYS A 2 13.33 -3.46 3.61
N SER A 3 12.46 -2.53 3.99
CA SER A 3 11.01 -2.75 3.96
C SER A 3 10.59 -2.94 2.50
N SER A 4 10.29 -4.18 2.10
CA SER A 4 9.68 -4.48 0.80
C SER A 4 8.19 -4.23 0.89
N ILE A 5 7.61 -3.55 -0.10
CA ILE A 5 6.16 -3.42 -0.24
C ILE A 5 5.69 -4.71 -0.89
N ASN A 6 4.77 -5.42 -0.27
CA ASN A 6 4.26 -6.67 -0.84
C ASN A 6 2.77 -6.89 -0.55
N LEU A 7 2.14 -7.61 -1.48
CA LEU A 7 0.77 -8.09 -1.38
C LEU A 7 0.72 -9.54 -1.85
N LYS A 8 0.16 -10.41 -1.02
CA LYS A 8 -0.15 -11.80 -1.37
C LYS A 8 -1.65 -11.96 -1.43
N ILE A 9 -2.10 -12.80 -2.35
CA ILE A 9 -3.50 -13.14 -2.55
C ILE A 9 -3.59 -14.65 -2.54
N TYR A 10 -4.57 -15.16 -1.82
CA TYR A 10 -4.74 -16.59 -1.55
C TYR A 10 -6.05 -17.09 -2.15
N ASP A 11 -6.11 -18.37 -2.45
CA ASP A 11 -7.37 -19.05 -2.73
C ASP A 11 -8.07 -19.49 -1.44
N GLN A 12 -9.15 -20.26 -1.59
CA GLN A 12 -9.93 -20.77 -0.47
C GLN A 12 -9.21 -21.85 0.37
N SER A 13 -8.07 -22.35 -0.09
CA SER A 13 -7.24 -23.36 0.57
C SER A 13 -6.00 -22.75 1.22
N ASP A 14 -5.93 -21.42 1.32
CA ASP A 14 -4.76 -20.64 1.75
C ASP A 14 -3.52 -20.81 0.84
N GLU A 15 -3.70 -21.25 -0.42
CA GLU A 15 -2.61 -21.29 -1.39
C GLU A 15 -2.42 -19.93 -2.07
N ILE A 16 -1.18 -19.47 -2.21
CA ILE A 16 -0.87 -18.19 -2.87
C ILE A 16 -1.17 -18.31 -4.36
N ILE A 17 -2.11 -17.50 -4.86
CA ILE A 17 -2.47 -17.41 -6.28
C ILE A 17 -1.85 -16.20 -6.99
N ALA A 18 -1.47 -15.16 -6.23
CA ALA A 18 -0.73 -14.02 -6.76
C ALA A 18 0.16 -13.39 -5.69
N GLU A 19 1.33 -12.93 -6.10
CA GLU A 19 2.27 -12.19 -5.26
C GLU A 19 2.77 -10.97 -6.02
N PHE A 20 2.74 -9.82 -5.34
CA PHE A 20 3.24 -8.55 -5.85
C PHE A 20 4.31 -8.06 -4.88
N GLU A 21 5.46 -7.64 -5.41
CA GLU A 21 6.54 -7.05 -4.62
C GLU A 21 7.10 -5.84 -5.36
N GLU A 22 7.22 -4.72 -4.64
CA GLU A 22 7.93 -3.55 -5.14
C GLU A 22 9.00 -3.09 -4.16
N LYS A 23 10.18 -2.80 -4.72
CA LYS A 23 11.36 -2.35 -3.95
C LYS A 23 11.51 -0.83 -3.95
N ARG A 24 10.79 -0.14 -4.84
CA ARG A 24 10.89 1.31 -5.05
C ARG A 24 9.51 1.84 -5.39
N LEU A 25 9.13 2.95 -4.76
CA LEU A 25 7.98 3.73 -5.19
C LEU A 25 8.42 4.84 -6.14
N ARG A 26 7.58 5.11 -7.15
CA ARG A 26 7.74 6.29 -8.00
C ARG A 26 7.30 7.53 -7.22
N TRP A 27 7.95 8.67 -7.47
CA TRP A 27 7.67 9.93 -6.75
C TRP A 27 6.19 10.32 -6.77
N GLY A 28 5.51 10.25 -7.92
CA GLY A 28 4.08 10.57 -7.99
C GLY A 28 3.19 9.69 -7.10
N LEU A 29 3.59 8.43 -6.83
CA LEU A 29 2.86 7.56 -5.89
C LEU A 29 3.11 7.96 -4.43
N VAL A 30 4.20 8.66 -4.13
CA VAL A 30 4.47 9.23 -2.80
C VAL A 30 3.54 10.41 -2.55
N GLU A 31 3.41 11.31 -3.52
CA GLU A 31 2.46 12.43 -3.44
C GLU A 31 1.02 11.89 -3.27
N ASP A 32 0.63 10.96 -4.13
CA ASP A 32 -0.70 10.33 -4.10
C ASP A 32 -1.04 9.69 -2.74
N VAL A 33 -0.07 9.06 -2.07
CA VAL A 33 -0.34 8.34 -0.82
C VAL A 33 -0.37 9.26 0.40
N VAL A 34 0.38 10.37 0.38
CA VAL A 34 0.31 11.40 1.42
C VAL A 34 -1.08 12.04 1.40
N ASP A 35 -1.50 12.52 0.22
CA ASP A 35 -2.82 13.12 0.04
C ASP A 35 -3.95 12.16 0.41
N LEU A 36 -3.82 10.89 0.00
CA LEU A 36 -4.81 9.87 0.36
C LEU A 36 -4.84 9.65 1.88
N SER A 37 -3.69 9.54 2.55
CA SER A 37 -3.66 9.30 4.00
C SER A 37 -4.37 10.39 4.81
N GLU A 38 -4.24 11.65 4.41
CA GLU A 38 -4.93 12.79 5.03
C GLU A 38 -6.45 12.75 4.77
N GLN A 39 -6.86 12.36 3.56
CA GLN A 39 -8.28 12.23 3.20
C GLN A 39 -8.99 11.10 3.97
N LEU A 40 -8.26 10.04 4.31
CA LEU A 40 -8.82 8.86 4.98
C LEU A 40 -9.25 9.13 6.43
N GLU A 41 -8.69 10.13 7.11
CA GLU A 41 -9.02 10.43 8.52
C GLU A 41 -10.48 10.85 8.74
N GLY A 42 -11.16 11.33 7.70
CA GLY A 42 -12.56 11.78 7.75
C GLY A 42 -13.57 10.87 7.02
N GLN A 43 -13.12 9.76 6.43
CA GLN A 43 -13.97 8.90 5.60
C GLN A 43 -14.54 7.70 6.37
N SER A 44 -15.62 7.12 5.83
CA SER A 44 -16.11 5.84 6.34
C SER A 44 -15.11 4.72 6.04
N GLU A 45 -15.10 3.67 6.86
CA GLU A 45 -14.22 2.50 6.64
C GLU A 45 -14.37 1.91 5.22
N ARG A 46 -15.60 1.88 4.70
CA ARG A 46 -15.87 1.38 3.34
C ARG A 46 -15.16 2.21 2.28
N GLU A 47 -15.28 3.53 2.36
CA GLU A 47 -14.62 4.45 1.41
C GLU A 47 -13.11 4.32 1.51
N ALA A 48 -12.59 4.17 2.73
CA ALA A 48 -11.19 3.96 2.97
C ALA A 48 -10.65 2.69 2.28
N TYR A 49 -11.34 1.56 2.41
CA TYR A 49 -10.92 0.32 1.74
C TYR A 49 -10.96 0.41 0.21
N VAL A 50 -11.98 1.08 -0.35
CA VAL A 50 -12.06 1.28 -1.80
C VAL A 50 -10.91 2.16 -2.30
N ALA A 51 -10.58 3.22 -1.57
CA ALA A 51 -9.49 4.12 -1.92
C ALA A 51 -8.12 3.45 -1.79
N MET A 52 -7.90 2.67 -0.71
CA MET A 52 -6.68 1.86 -0.52
C MET A 52 -6.51 0.86 -1.68
N GLY A 53 -7.54 0.09 -2.00
CA GLY A 53 -7.48 -0.88 -3.11
C GLY A 53 -7.16 -0.22 -4.44
N SER A 54 -7.84 0.89 -4.76
CA SER A 54 -7.59 1.67 -5.99
C SER A 54 -6.17 2.23 -6.05
N PHE A 55 -5.61 2.63 -4.91
CA PHE A 55 -4.21 3.04 -4.81
C PHE A 55 -3.24 1.87 -5.04
N LEU A 56 -3.47 0.70 -4.45
CA LEU A 56 -2.61 -0.48 -4.66
C LEU A 56 -2.59 -0.93 -6.13
N GLN A 57 -3.67 -0.76 -6.89
CA GLN A 57 -3.66 -1.04 -8.33
C GLN A 57 -2.78 -0.05 -9.13
N ARG A 58 -2.57 1.17 -8.63
CA ARG A 58 -1.60 2.12 -9.22
C ARG A 58 -0.16 1.74 -8.87
N VAL A 59 0.06 1.21 -7.67
CA VAL A 59 1.36 0.71 -7.21
C VAL A 59 1.75 -0.56 -7.96
N PHE A 60 0.79 -1.47 -8.17
CA PHE A 60 0.96 -2.73 -8.88
C PHE A 60 0.05 -2.78 -10.12
N PRO A 61 0.51 -2.32 -11.30
CA PRO A 61 -0.32 -2.29 -12.50
C PRO A 61 -0.85 -3.66 -12.94
N SER A 62 -0.21 -4.75 -12.51
CA SER A 62 -0.65 -6.13 -12.75
C SER A 62 -1.72 -6.62 -11.75
N LEU A 63 -2.00 -5.88 -10.68
CA LEU A 63 -3.09 -6.17 -9.74
C LEU A 63 -4.43 -5.80 -10.38
N THR A 64 -5.03 -6.78 -11.06
CA THR A 64 -6.34 -6.60 -11.68
C THR A 64 -7.44 -6.42 -10.62
N HIS A 65 -8.58 -5.89 -11.05
CA HIS A 65 -9.74 -5.76 -10.17
C HIS A 65 -10.24 -7.12 -9.67
N GLU A 66 -10.16 -8.17 -10.50
CA GLU A 66 -10.55 -9.53 -10.13
C GLU A 66 -9.64 -10.14 -9.08
N LEU A 67 -8.33 -9.87 -9.15
CA LEU A 67 -7.37 -10.29 -8.14
C LEU A 67 -7.60 -9.52 -6.84
N LEU A 68 -7.75 -8.20 -6.91
CA LEU A 68 -8.01 -7.37 -5.73
C LEU A 68 -9.30 -7.80 -4.98
N ARG A 69 -10.34 -8.23 -5.70
CA ARG A 69 -11.57 -8.76 -5.08
C ARG A 69 -11.37 -10.06 -4.30
N GLN A 70 -10.30 -10.79 -4.56
CA GLN A 70 -9.91 -12.01 -3.85
C GLN A 70 -8.90 -11.73 -2.72
N ALA A 71 -8.35 -10.51 -2.65
CA ALA A 71 -7.37 -10.16 -1.63
C ALA A 71 -8.00 -10.10 -0.23
N ASP A 72 -7.23 -10.55 0.76
CA ASP A 72 -7.60 -10.38 2.16
C ASP A 72 -7.52 -8.90 2.55
N VAL A 73 -8.51 -8.43 3.30
CA VAL A 73 -8.61 -7.03 3.73
C VAL A 73 -7.42 -6.61 4.61
N HIS A 74 -6.91 -7.52 5.44
CA HIS A 74 -5.75 -7.29 6.30
C HIS A 74 -4.47 -7.17 5.48
N ASP A 75 -4.29 -8.00 4.44
CA ASP A 75 -3.13 -7.92 3.56
C ASP A 75 -3.13 -6.63 2.73
N VAL A 76 -4.30 -6.20 2.23
CA VAL A 76 -4.44 -4.89 1.55
C VAL A 76 -4.05 -3.75 2.50
N LYS A 77 -4.59 -3.75 3.73
CA LYS A 77 -4.29 -2.73 4.74
C LYS A 77 -2.82 -2.75 5.14
N GLN A 78 -2.23 -3.93 5.30
CA GLN A 78 -0.83 -4.10 5.65
C GLN A 78 0.08 -3.58 4.54
N CYS A 79 -0.20 -3.94 3.27
CA CYS A 79 0.53 -3.43 2.12
C CYS A 79 0.46 -1.90 2.04
N PHE A 80 -0.72 -1.32 2.27
CA PHE A 80 -0.88 0.14 2.33
C PHE A 80 -0.03 0.78 3.45
N ASN A 81 -0.05 0.20 4.65
CA ASN A 81 0.74 0.70 5.78
C ASN A 81 2.26 0.57 5.57
N GLN A 82 2.73 -0.45 4.85
CA GLN A 82 4.13 -0.57 4.45
C GLN A 82 4.56 0.63 3.59
N ILE A 83 3.68 1.08 2.69
CA ILE A 83 3.92 2.26 1.84
C ILE A 83 3.96 3.54 2.69
N ILE A 84 2.99 3.74 3.58
CA ILE A 84 2.96 4.89 4.49
C ILE A 84 4.25 4.95 5.33
N THR A 85 4.64 3.83 5.92
CA THR A 85 5.86 3.73 6.74
C THR A 85 7.10 4.08 5.93
N LEU A 86 7.17 3.60 4.68
CA LEU A 86 8.28 3.93 3.78
C LEU A 86 8.35 5.44 3.51
N VAL A 87 7.21 6.07 3.22
CA VAL A 87 7.14 7.52 2.95
C VAL A 87 7.51 8.35 4.19
N GLN A 88 6.97 8.00 5.36
CA GLN A 88 7.31 8.67 6.62
C GLN A 88 8.80 8.57 6.94
N SER A 89 9.42 7.42 6.66
CA SER A 89 10.86 7.23 6.88
C SER A 89 11.74 8.16 6.04
N ILE A 90 11.26 8.61 4.87
CA ILE A 90 11.94 9.59 4.00
C ILE A 90 11.87 10.99 4.64
N GLY A 91 10.72 11.35 5.23
CA GLY A 91 10.55 12.61 5.97
C GLY A 91 11.44 12.68 7.20
N ASP A 92 11.46 11.62 8.00
CA ASP A 92 12.22 11.56 9.26
C ASP A 92 13.74 11.54 9.07
N THR A 93 14.24 11.05 7.93
CA THR A 93 15.68 11.10 7.65
C THR A 93 16.21 12.53 7.46
N SER A 94 15.33 13.49 7.22
CA SER A 94 15.68 14.90 7.07
C SER A 94 15.91 15.61 8.41
N GLN A 95 15.35 15.10 9.52
CA GLN A 95 15.52 15.68 10.86
C GLN A 95 16.77 15.16 11.61
N LYS A 96 17.38 14.07 11.15
CA LYS A 96 18.56 13.45 11.83
C LYS A 96 19.93 13.96 11.33
N LYS A 97 19.98 15.12 10.67
CA LYS A 97 21.23 15.73 10.17
C LYS A 97 21.50 17.14 10.72
N GLU A 98 20.89 17.48 11.84
CA GLU A 98 21.29 18.65 12.65
C GLU A 98 21.78 18.14 14.00
N ASP A 99 23.08 17.82 14.06
CA ASP A 99 23.94 17.84 15.25
C ASP A 99 25.41 17.82 14.80
#